data_AF-A0A7X6A7V2-F1
#
_entry.id   AF-A0A7X6A7V2-F1
#
_cell.length_a   1.000
_cell.length_b   1.000
_cell.length_c   1.000
_cell.angle_alpha   90.00
_cell.angle_beta   90.00
_cell.angle_gamma   90.00
#
_symmetry.space_group_name_H-M   'P 1'
#
loop_
_entity.id
_entity.type
_entity.pdbx_description
1 polymer ?
#
loop_
_entity_poly.entity_id
_entity_poly.type
_entity_poly.pdbx_seq_one_letter_code
_entity_poly.pdbx_strand_id
1 'polypeptide(L)'
;AEGRPGAAMELDLEALNERRRSLLTGLEQLAAKRDVRTLQDLAAAFAGKDEPALQTNLELLAGLLRDAARCAAGDPAEVLVHADLVDRLSRLGNALGSERAARLVASIDKLRDQLRFNLNRTLVAESLLAAVAGGPLP
;
A
#
# COMPACT_ATOMS: atom_id res chain seq x y z
N ALA A 1 -36.03 -0.59 -12.61
CA ALA A 1 -35.05 -0.77 -11.53
C ALA A 1 -34.20 0.50 -11.48
N GLU A 2 -34.60 1.46 -10.65
CA GLU A 2 -33.90 2.76 -10.53
C GLU A 2 -32.74 2.60 -9.54
N GLY A 3 -31.54 2.37 -10.06
CA GLY A 3 -30.33 2.42 -9.26
C GLY A 3 -30.08 3.84 -8.77
N ARG A 4 -29.71 4.00 -7.50
CA ARG A 4 -29.29 5.28 -6.90
C ARG A 4 -27.77 5.41 -7.05
N PRO A 5 -27.24 6.07 -8.10
CA PRO A 5 -25.80 6.17 -8.33
C PRO A 5 -25.05 6.84 -7.17
N GLY A 6 -25.68 7.80 -6.48
CA GLY A 6 -25.07 8.45 -5.30
C GLY A 6 -24.78 7.49 -4.14
N ALA A 7 -25.71 6.57 -3.84
CA ALA A 7 -25.52 5.59 -2.77
C ALA A 7 -24.46 4.54 -3.10
N ALA A 8 -24.29 4.19 -4.39
CA ALA A 8 -23.25 3.27 -4.84
C ALA A 8 -21.86 3.92 -4.74
N MET A 9 -21.72 5.19 -5.13
CA MET A 9 -20.45 5.92 -5.05
C MET A 9 -20.01 6.17 -3.60
N GLU A 10 -20.94 6.49 -2.69
CA GLU A 10 -20.63 6.63 -1.26
C GLU A 10 -20.16 5.31 -0.64
N LEU A 11 -20.82 4.19 -0.96
CA LEU A 11 -20.44 2.86 -0.50
C LEU A 11 -19.02 2.47 -1.00
N ASP A 12 -18.70 2.81 -2.25
CA ASP A 12 -17.38 2.54 -2.83
C ASP A 12 -16.28 3.38 -2.16
N LEU A 13 -16.55 4.63 -1.81
CA LEU A 13 -15.60 5.49 -1.10
C LEU A 13 -15.31 5.01 0.32
N GLU A 14 -16.33 4.57 1.07
CA GLU A 14 -16.13 3.98 2.40
C GLU A 14 -15.31 2.69 2.32
N ALA A 15 -15.62 1.82 1.36
CA ALA A 15 -14.87 0.58 1.15
C ALA A 15 -13.40 0.84 0.79
N LEU A 16 -13.12 1.85 -0.05
CA LEU A 16 -11.75 2.27 -0.38
C LEU A 16 -11.03 2.85 0.84
N ASN A 17 -11.71 3.67 1.65
CA ASN A 17 -11.13 4.22 2.87
C ASN A 17 -10.77 3.14 3.89
N GLU A 18 -11.66 2.17 4.10
CA GLU A 18 -11.42 1.06 5.00
C GLU A 18 -10.26 0.18 4.51
N ARG A 19 -10.24 -0.11 3.20
CA ARG A 19 -9.14 -0.86 2.57
C ARG A 19 -7.80 -0.15 2.73
N ARG A 20 -7.75 1.17 2.51
CA ARG A 20 -6.56 2.01 2.73
C ARG A 20 -6.09 1.96 4.17
N ARG A 21 -7.00 2.12 5.14
CA ARG A 21 -6.69 2.09 6.58
C ARG A 21 -6.19 0.72 7.03
N SER A 22 -6.83 -0.35 6.56
CA SER A 22 -6.45 -1.73 6.86
C SER A 22 -5.07 -2.06 6.30
N LEU A 23 -4.80 -1.67 5.05
CA LEU A 23 -3.47 -1.83 4.44
C LEU A 23 -2.41 -1.07 5.26
N LEU A 24 -2.65 0.19 5.61
CA LEU A 24 -1.71 0.96 6.43
C LEU A 24 -1.43 0.31 7.78
N THR A 25 -2.45 -0.25 8.44
CA THR A 25 -2.28 -0.99 9.70
C THR A 25 -1.35 -2.19 9.52
N GLY A 26 -1.54 -2.96 8.46
CA GLY A 26 -0.67 -4.09 8.14
C GLY A 26 0.77 -3.67 7.86
N LEU A 27 0.98 -2.58 7.13
CA LEU A 27 2.32 -2.04 6.85
C LEU A 27 3.04 -1.58 8.13
N GLU A 28 2.34 -0.89 9.03
CA GLU A 28 2.88 -0.47 10.33
C GLU A 28 3.30 -1.69 11.18
N GLN A 29 2.47 -2.75 11.19
CA GLN A 29 2.79 -3.99 11.92
C GLN A 29 3.99 -4.72 11.33
N LEU A 30 4.08 -4.82 10.00
CA LEU A 30 5.19 -5.46 9.31
C LEU A 30 6.50 -4.72 9.54
N ALA A 31 6.48 -3.39 9.41
CA ALA A 31 7.66 -2.56 9.64
C ALA A 31 8.16 -2.67 11.08
N ALA A 32 7.26 -2.81 12.06
CA ALA A 32 7.61 -2.85 13.49
C ALA A 32 8.08 -4.23 13.99
N LYS A 33 7.38 -5.32 13.64
CA LYS A 33 7.57 -6.64 14.29
C LYS A 33 8.13 -7.73 13.39
N ARG A 34 8.19 -7.49 12.07
CA ARG A 34 8.66 -8.47 11.05
C ARG A 34 8.06 -9.88 11.25
N ASP A 35 6.77 -9.93 11.60
CA ASP A 35 6.06 -11.18 11.85
C ASP A 35 5.67 -11.86 10.53
N VAL A 36 6.11 -13.10 10.36
CA VAL A 36 5.86 -13.92 9.16
C VAL A 36 4.37 -14.21 8.98
N ARG A 37 3.62 -14.41 10.06
CA ARG A 37 2.18 -14.67 9.96
C ARG A 37 1.44 -13.44 9.46
N THR A 38 1.71 -12.29 10.06
CA THR A 38 1.21 -10.99 9.57
C THR A 38 1.52 -10.77 8.10
N LEU A 39 2.71 -11.17 7.62
CA LEU A 39 3.10 -11.05 6.21
C LEU A 39 2.21 -11.91 5.32
N GLN A 40 2.02 -13.18 5.65
CA GLN A 40 1.22 -14.11 4.85
C GLN A 40 -0.24 -13.68 4.77
N ASP A 41 -0.84 -13.31 5.91
CA ASP A 41 -2.23 -12.86 5.97
C ASP A 41 -2.43 -11.58 5.15
N LEU A 42 -1.51 -10.62 5.30
CA LEU A 42 -1.56 -9.37 4.53
C LEU A 42 -1.29 -9.60 3.03
N ALA A 43 -0.37 -10.50 2.66
CA ALA A 43 -0.07 -10.83 1.27
C ALA A 43 -1.26 -11.47 0.57
N ALA A 44 -1.96 -12.39 1.24
CA ALA A 44 -3.17 -13.01 0.70
C ALA A 44 -4.27 -11.95 0.46
N ALA A 45 -4.50 -11.05 1.41
CA ALA A 45 -5.45 -9.95 1.26
C ALA A 45 -5.01 -8.95 0.15
N PHE A 46 -3.71 -8.69 0.04
CA PHE A 46 -3.13 -7.77 -0.94
C PHE A 46 -3.15 -8.33 -2.37
N ALA A 47 -2.94 -9.62 -2.56
CA ALA A 47 -3.00 -10.27 -3.88
C ALA A 47 -4.39 -10.13 -4.53
N GLY A 48 -5.44 -10.00 -3.70
CA GLY A 48 -6.81 -9.84 -4.14
C GLY A 48 -7.36 -11.07 -4.88
N LYS A 49 -8.58 -10.95 -5.41
CA LYS A 49 -9.26 -12.04 -6.13
C LYS A 49 -8.85 -12.13 -7.60
N ASP A 50 -8.52 -11.00 -8.23
CA ASP A 50 -8.18 -10.84 -9.64
C ASP A 50 -7.07 -9.79 -9.85
N GLU A 51 -6.63 -9.62 -11.10
CA GLU A 51 -5.61 -8.64 -11.49
C GLU A 51 -6.05 -7.18 -11.24
N PRO A 52 -7.29 -6.76 -11.55
CA PRO A 52 -7.75 -5.41 -11.20
C PRO A 52 -7.67 -5.13 -9.70
N ALA A 53 -8.05 -6.07 -8.84
CA ALA A 53 -7.93 -5.91 -7.40
C ALA A 53 -6.47 -5.75 -6.94
N LEU A 54 -5.54 -6.47 -7.56
CA LEU A 54 -4.11 -6.29 -7.30
C LEU A 54 -3.62 -4.92 -7.76
N GLN A 55 -4.03 -4.47 -8.94
CA GLN A 55 -3.64 -3.16 -9.47
C GLN A 55 -4.10 -2.02 -8.55
N THR A 56 -5.36 -2.05 -8.08
CA THR A 56 -5.86 -1.09 -7.08
C THR A 56 -5.04 -1.14 -5.79
N ASN A 57 -4.68 -2.33 -5.32
CA ASN A 57 -3.84 -2.48 -4.12
C ASN A 57 -2.42 -1.93 -4.31
N LEU A 58 -1.81 -2.12 -5.47
CA LEU A 58 -0.50 -1.57 -5.81
C LEU A 58 -0.53 -0.04 -5.87
N GLU A 59 -1.61 0.54 -6.42
CA GLU A 59 -1.81 1.98 -6.44
C GLU A 59 -1.95 2.57 -5.03
N LEU A 60 -2.76 1.93 -4.18
CA LEU A 60 -2.89 2.33 -2.78
C LEU A 60 -1.55 2.21 -2.03
N LEU A 61 -0.83 1.10 -2.22
CA LEU A 61 0.47 0.89 -1.60
C LEU A 61 1.49 1.94 -2.03
N ALA A 62 1.60 2.22 -3.33
CA ALA A 62 2.50 3.25 -3.86
C ALA A 62 2.16 4.63 -3.29
N GLY A 63 0.87 4.97 -3.19
CA GLY A 63 0.42 6.22 -2.59
C GLY A 63 0.80 6.35 -1.12
N LEU A 64 0.52 5.32 -0.31
CA LEU A 64 0.86 5.30 1.12
C LEU A 64 2.38 5.37 1.34
N LEU A 65 3.17 4.62 0.57
CA LEU A 65 4.63 4.62 0.70
C LEU A 65 5.26 5.92 0.21
N ARG A 66 4.68 6.56 -0.82
CA ARG A 66 5.11 7.88 -1.29
C ARG A 66 4.91 8.93 -0.20
N ASP A 67 3.73 8.97 0.41
CA ASP A 67 3.47 9.94 1.47
C ASP A 67 4.29 9.63 2.73
N ALA A 68 4.52 8.35 3.06
CA ALA A 68 5.44 7.97 4.13
C ALA A 68 6.89 8.43 3.86
N ALA A 69 7.37 8.31 2.61
CA ALA A 69 8.66 8.85 2.20
C ALA A 69 8.74 10.37 2.36
N ARG A 70 7.68 11.11 1.97
CA ARG A 70 7.57 12.56 2.12
C ARG A 70 7.56 12.98 3.59
N CYS A 71 6.75 12.33 4.43
CA CYS A 71 6.75 12.55 5.87
C CYS A 71 8.15 12.34 6.47
N ALA A 72 8.84 11.26 6.09
CA ALA A 72 10.19 10.97 6.56
C ALA A 72 11.24 11.97 6.05
N ALA A 73 10.98 12.65 4.92
CA ALA A 73 11.80 13.71 4.39
C ALA A 73 11.52 15.09 5.04
N GLY A 74 10.48 15.19 5.88
CA GLY A 74 10.08 16.44 6.53
C GLY A 74 9.16 17.32 5.68
N ASP A 75 8.56 16.78 4.63
CA ASP A 75 7.59 17.51 3.82
C ASP A 75 6.33 17.84 4.64
N PRO A 76 5.68 18.99 4.38
CA PRO A 76 4.50 19.42 5.13
C PRO A 76 3.24 18.64 4.69
N ALA A 77 2.22 18.58 5.55
CA ALA A 77 1.04 17.74 5.33
C ALA A 77 0.24 18.12 4.07
N GLU A 78 0.30 19.37 3.65
CA GLU A 78 -0.43 19.93 2.50
C GLU A 78 0.01 19.33 1.16
N VAL A 79 1.21 18.74 1.08
CA VAL A 79 1.68 18.08 -0.16
C VAL A 79 1.35 16.59 -0.21
N LEU A 80 0.80 16.03 0.87
CA LEU A 80 0.45 14.61 0.98
C LEU A 80 -0.90 14.32 0.31
N VAL A 81 -0.99 13.18 -0.38
CA VAL A 81 -2.26 12.72 -0.97
C VAL A 81 -3.21 12.26 0.13
N HIS A 82 -2.69 11.62 1.17
CA HIS A 82 -3.44 11.07 2.29
C HIS A 82 -3.19 11.89 3.57
N ALA A 83 -3.36 13.21 3.48
CA ALA A 83 -3.11 14.14 4.59
C ALA A 83 -3.90 13.80 5.87
N ASP A 84 -5.06 13.14 5.73
CA ASP A 84 -5.88 12.64 6.86
C ASP A 84 -5.19 11.53 7.68
N LEU A 85 -4.10 10.95 7.17
CA LEU A 85 -3.34 9.88 7.82
C LEU A 85 -1.91 10.30 8.21
N VAL A 86 -1.61 11.61 8.25
CA VAL A 86 -0.24 12.13 8.45
C VAL A 86 0.49 11.53 9.64
N ASP A 87 -0.14 11.38 10.81
CA ASP A 87 0.51 10.83 12.01
C ASP A 87 0.91 9.35 11.84
N ARG A 88 0.12 8.60 11.08
CA ARG A 88 0.38 7.18 10.78
C ARG A 88 1.46 7.06 9.71
N LEU A 89 1.37 7.88 8.66
CA LEU A 89 2.35 7.92 7.59
C LEU A 89 3.72 8.36 8.07
N SER A 90 3.79 9.31 9.01
CA SER A 90 5.04 9.71 9.67
C SER A 90 5.66 8.57 10.47
N ARG A 91 4.86 7.78 11.19
CA ARG A 91 5.36 6.60 11.91
C ARG A 91 5.88 5.53 10.95
N LEU A 92 5.15 5.23 9.89
CA LEU A 92 5.59 4.29 8.86
C LEU A 92 6.87 4.78 8.16
N GLY A 93 6.91 6.06 7.79
CA GLY A 93 8.06 6.71 7.17
C GLY A 93 9.31 6.66 8.04
N ASN A 94 9.17 6.94 9.34
CA ASN A 94 10.27 6.82 10.30
C ASN A 94 10.76 5.37 10.48
N ALA A 95 9.86 4.40 10.43
CA ALA A 95 10.22 2.98 10.54
C ALA A 95 10.95 2.46 9.29
N LEU A 96 10.58 2.93 8.10
CA LEU A 96 11.18 2.50 6.83
C LEU A 96 12.43 3.32 6.45
N GLY A 97 12.43 4.61 6.75
CA GLY A 97 13.33 5.61 6.19
C GLY A 97 12.86 6.12 4.81
N SER A 98 13.12 7.41 4.54
CA SER A 98 12.68 8.09 3.30
C SER A 98 13.21 7.42 2.03
N GLU A 99 14.51 7.09 2.01
CA GLU A 99 15.16 6.44 0.86
C GLU A 99 14.54 5.07 0.56
N ARG A 100 14.32 4.24 1.58
CA ARG A 100 13.78 2.90 1.40
C ARG A 100 12.32 2.96 0.92
N ALA A 101 11.51 3.82 1.52
CA ALA A 101 10.13 4.04 1.09
C ALA A 101 10.07 4.52 -0.38
N ALA A 102 10.94 5.45 -0.78
CA ALA A 102 11.04 5.89 -2.17
C ALA A 102 11.45 4.78 -3.14
N ARG A 103 12.42 3.94 -2.76
CA ARG A 103 12.83 2.78 -3.59
C ARG A 103 11.70 1.75 -3.73
N LEU A 104 10.92 1.50 -2.68
CA LEU A 104 9.74 0.64 -2.77
C LEU A 104 8.69 1.19 -3.75
N VAL A 105 8.43 2.50 -3.72
CA VAL A 105 7.53 3.14 -4.71
C VAL A 105 8.04 2.89 -6.13
N ALA A 106 9.34 3.07 -6.38
CA ALA A 106 9.93 2.82 -7.69
C ALA A 106 9.82 1.35 -8.13
N SER A 107 10.00 0.38 -7.21
CA SER A 107 9.78 -1.04 -7.52
C SER A 107 8.32 -1.34 -7.85
N ILE A 108 7.36 -0.74 -7.14
CA ILE A 108 5.93 -0.91 -7.41
C ILE A 108 5.58 -0.37 -8.81
N ASP A 109 6.07 0.81 -9.17
CA ASP A 109 5.81 1.39 -10.49
C ASP A 109 6.34 0.49 -11.62
N LYS A 110 7.55 -0.07 -11.47
CA LYS A 110 8.10 -1.06 -12.41
C LYS A 110 7.25 -2.33 -12.51
N LEU A 111 6.79 -2.87 -11.38
CA LEU A 111 5.95 -4.06 -11.36
C LEU A 111 4.59 -3.81 -12.00
N ARG A 112 4.03 -2.61 -11.83
CA ARG A 112 2.76 -2.21 -12.46
C ARG A 112 2.86 -2.19 -13.98
N ASP A 113 3.98 -1.72 -14.53
CA ASP A 113 4.24 -1.77 -15.97
C ASP A 113 4.33 -3.21 -16.51
N GLN A 114 4.76 -4.14 -15.66
CA GLN A 114 4.94 -5.55 -15.99
C GLN A 114 3.71 -6.44 -15.76
N LEU A 115 2.66 -5.96 -15.08
CA LEU A 115 1.45 -6.74 -14.80
C LEU A 115 0.79 -7.31 -16.07
N ARG A 116 0.95 -6.61 -17.20
CA ARG A 116 0.47 -7.02 -18.53
C ARG A 116 1.06 -8.35 -19.02
N PHE A 117 2.07 -8.90 -18.34
CA PHE A 117 2.77 -10.14 -18.69
C PHE A 117 2.37 -11.35 -17.81
N ASN A 118 1.19 -11.35 -17.19
CA ASN A 118 0.70 -12.47 -16.35
C ASN A 118 1.61 -12.79 -15.15
N LEU A 119 1.97 -11.78 -14.35
CA LEU A 119 2.74 -12.00 -13.12
C LEU A 119 1.92 -12.80 -12.08
N ASN A 120 2.61 -13.63 -11.29
CA ASN A 120 1.97 -14.32 -10.17
C ASN A 120 1.66 -13.31 -9.05
N ARG A 121 0.36 -13.05 -8.85
CA ARG A 121 -0.16 -12.03 -7.92
C ARG A 121 0.28 -12.25 -6.48
N THR A 122 0.27 -13.51 -6.03
CA THR A 122 0.71 -13.86 -4.68
C THR A 122 2.19 -13.58 -4.50
N LEU A 123 3.02 -13.98 -5.47
CA LEU A 123 4.45 -13.73 -5.42
C LEU A 123 4.78 -12.23 -5.42
N VAL A 124 4.06 -11.43 -6.21
CA VAL A 124 4.18 -9.96 -6.20
C VAL A 124 3.85 -9.39 -4.83
N ALA A 125 2.73 -9.82 -4.24
CA ALA A 125 2.29 -9.39 -2.91
C ALA A 125 3.32 -9.74 -1.83
N GLU A 126 3.75 -11.01 -1.77
CA GLU A 126 4.73 -11.49 -0.80
C GLU A 126 6.06 -10.77 -0.93
N SER A 127 6.56 -10.58 -2.15
CA SER A 127 7.85 -9.92 -2.39
C SER A 127 7.82 -8.45 -1.95
N LEU A 128 6.76 -7.72 -2.27
CA LEU A 128 6.61 -6.32 -1.86
C LEU A 128 6.47 -6.17 -0.34
N LEU A 129 5.64 -7.00 0.29
CA LEU A 129 5.43 -6.94 1.74
C LEU A 129 6.64 -7.44 2.54
N ALA A 130 7.38 -8.42 2.02
CA ALA A 130 8.68 -8.80 2.58
C ALA A 130 9.67 -7.64 2.51
N ALA A 131 9.69 -6.89 1.41
CA ALA A 131 10.51 -5.70 1.28
C ALA A 131 10.10 -4.60 2.29
N VAL A 132 8.81 -4.40 2.55
CA VAL A 132 8.35 -3.52 3.65
C VAL A 132 8.86 -3.99 5.01
N ALA A 133 8.86 -5.31 5.27
CA ALA A 133 9.40 -5.91 6.49
C ALA A 133 10.94 -5.90 6.58
N GLY A 134 11.64 -5.28 5.63
CA GLY A 134 13.11 -5.18 5.64
C GLY A 134 13.84 -6.16 4.72
N GLY A 135 13.12 -6.99 3.96
CA GLY A 135 13.67 -7.90 2.95
C GLY A 135 14.26 -7.20 1.71
N PRO A 136 14.75 -7.95 0.71
CA PRO A 136 15.23 -7.38 -0.54
C PRO A 136 14.11 -6.71 -1.33
N LEU A 137 14.44 -5.67 -2.10
CA LEU A 137 13.49 -5.03 -3.02
C LEU A 137 13.27 -5.94 -4.23
N PRO A 138 12.02 -6.10 -4.70
CA PRO A 138 11.71 -6.78 -5.96
C PRO A 138 12.07 -5.93 -7.18
#